data_AF-A0AAW9DCD6-F1
#
_entry.id   AF-A0AAW9DCD6-F1
#
_cell.length_a   1.000
_cell.length_b   1.000
_cell.length_c   1.000
_cell.angle_alpha   90.00
_cell.angle_beta   90.00
_cell.angle_gamma   90.00
#
_symmetry.space_group_name_H-M   'P 1'
#
loop_
_entity.id
_entity.type
_entity.pdbx_description
1 polymer ?
#
loop_
_entity_poly.entity_id
_entity_poly.type
_entity_poly.pdbx_seq_one_letter_code
_entity_poly.pdbx_strand_id
1 'polypeptide(L)'
;MIKLFEKITKINQEAQNQKLRLFAKVDFETKIQILEQQKQIFHKLKSAHSDVDNTILTLSSLILAIDKVVKKLDDVNLNAIKLRNKNNKSKIKRQKILGYWAIVRTLKLEQKMSFRDIATYFAKYHKLQISYSTVYEIWNELEKKGNKNNEKSNF
;
A
#
# COMPACT_ATOMS: atom_id res chain seq x y z
N MET A 1 2.94 23.86 22.66
CA MET A 1 2.50 23.43 21.32
C MET A 1 1.79 22.08 21.28
N ILE A 2 2.42 20.96 21.69
CA ILE A 2 1.82 19.61 21.61
C ILE A 2 0.51 19.48 22.42
N LYS A 3 0.46 20.02 23.65
CA LYS A 3 -0.73 19.99 24.52
C LYS A 3 -1.94 20.80 24.00
N LEU A 4 -1.71 21.84 23.19
CA LEU A 4 -2.80 22.64 22.60
C LEU A 4 -3.47 21.88 21.47
N PHE A 5 -2.64 21.20 20.67
CA PHE A 5 -3.08 20.29 19.62
C PHE A 5 -3.93 19.15 20.17
N GLU A 6 -3.46 18.48 21.23
CA GLU A 6 -4.21 17.42 21.91
C GLU A 6 -5.51 17.93 22.54
N LYS A 7 -5.55 19.17 23.04
CA LYS A 7 -6.80 19.78 23.53
C LYS A 7 -7.82 20.01 22.42
N ILE A 8 -7.36 20.45 21.24
CA ILE A 8 -8.22 20.78 20.09
C ILE A 8 -8.69 19.50 19.38
N THR A 9 -7.80 18.55 19.13
CA THR A 9 -8.14 17.34 18.38
C THR A 9 -8.58 16.18 19.27
N LYS A 10 -8.32 16.22 20.59
CA LYS A 10 -8.47 15.08 21.53
C LYS A 10 -7.77 13.80 21.05
N ILE A 11 -6.71 13.95 20.26
CA ILE A 11 -6.03 12.84 19.57
C ILE A 11 -4.52 12.94 19.84
N ASN A 12 -3.97 11.88 20.44
CA ASN A 12 -2.54 11.70 20.70
C ASN A 12 -1.72 11.63 19.39
N GLN A 13 -0.45 12.06 19.42
CA GLN A 13 0.49 12.03 18.28
C GLN A 13 0.53 10.70 17.53
N GLU A 14 0.47 9.56 18.23
CA GLU A 14 0.45 8.24 17.58
C GLU A 14 -0.78 8.05 16.70
N ALA A 15 -1.95 8.43 17.22
CA ALA A 15 -3.21 8.35 16.49
C ALA A 15 -3.26 9.34 15.31
N GLN A 16 -2.59 10.50 15.42
CA GLN A 16 -2.42 11.43 14.29
C GLN A 16 -1.59 10.78 13.18
N ASN A 17 -0.46 10.17 13.52
CA ASN A 17 0.41 9.49 12.56
C ASN A 17 -0.29 8.30 11.88
N GLN A 18 -1.13 7.56 12.62
CA GLN A 18 -1.95 6.50 12.04
C GLN A 18 -2.96 7.06 11.02
N LYS A 19 -3.62 8.18 11.32
CA LYS A 19 -4.55 8.86 10.40
C LYS A 19 -3.87 9.38 9.14
N LEU A 20 -2.68 9.98 9.26
CA LEU A 20 -1.89 10.41 8.10
C LEU A 20 -1.45 9.21 7.24
N ARG A 21 -1.09 8.09 7.87
CA ARG A 21 -0.81 6.83 7.14
C ARG A 21 -2.05 6.26 6.45
N LEU A 22 -3.25 6.46 7.01
CA LEU A 22 -4.50 6.08 6.35
C LEU A 22 -4.75 6.99 5.14
N PHE A 23 -4.62 8.31 5.31
CA PHE A 23 -4.78 9.27 4.21
C PHE A 23 -3.87 8.96 3.01
N ALA A 24 -2.63 8.56 3.24
CA ALA A 24 -1.72 8.14 2.17
C ALA A 24 -2.23 6.92 1.36
N LYS A 25 -3.01 6.03 2.00
CA LYS A 25 -3.49 4.76 1.42
C LYS A 25 -4.85 4.86 0.73
N VAL A 26 -5.59 5.91 1.04
CA VAL A 26 -6.92 6.21 0.50
C VAL A 26 -6.81 6.59 -0.99
N ASP A 27 -7.84 6.26 -1.77
CA ASP A 27 -8.02 6.61 -3.18
C ASP A 27 -8.11 8.13 -3.43
N PHE A 28 -7.96 8.52 -4.69
CA PHE A 28 -7.91 9.93 -5.08
C PHE A 28 -9.25 10.65 -4.83
N GLU A 29 -10.37 10.00 -5.10
CA GLU A 29 -11.70 10.58 -4.88
C GLU A 29 -11.95 10.84 -3.39
N THR A 30 -11.65 9.86 -2.55
CA THR A 30 -11.79 10.02 -1.11
C THR A 30 -10.80 11.05 -0.54
N LYS A 31 -9.60 11.23 -1.13
CA LYS A 31 -8.69 12.34 -0.78
C LYS A 31 -9.32 13.70 -1.07
N ILE A 32 -10.00 13.87 -2.20
CA ILE A 32 -10.70 15.11 -2.54
C ILE A 32 -11.82 15.39 -1.53
N GLN A 33 -12.61 14.38 -1.17
CA GLN A 33 -13.66 14.50 -0.16
C GLN A 33 -13.10 14.88 1.23
N ILE A 34 -11.96 14.33 1.62
CA ILE A 34 -11.26 14.70 2.86
C ILE A 34 -10.83 16.17 2.81
N LEU A 35 -10.28 16.65 1.70
CA LEU A 35 -9.85 18.04 1.55
C LEU A 35 -11.04 19.02 1.57
N GLU A 36 -12.17 18.64 0.99
CA GLU A 36 -13.40 19.45 1.03
C GLU A 36 -13.95 19.56 2.46
N GLN A 37 -14.00 18.44 3.19
CA GLN A 37 -14.38 18.45 4.60
C GLN A 37 -13.37 19.20 5.48
N GLN A 38 -12.08 19.14 5.15
CA GLN A 38 -11.02 19.86 5.83
C GLN A 38 -11.21 21.38 5.74
N LYS A 39 -11.59 21.92 4.58
CA LYS A 39 -11.93 23.34 4.43
C LYS A 39 -13.10 23.75 5.33
N GLN A 40 -14.19 22.97 5.34
CA GLN A 40 -15.35 23.26 6.18
C GLN A 40 -15.02 23.24 7.67
N ILE A 41 -14.21 22.27 8.11
CA ILE A 41 -13.77 22.14 9.51
C ILE A 41 -12.78 23.25 9.87
N PHE A 42 -11.90 23.64 8.95
CA PHE A 42 -10.97 24.74 9.15
C PHE A 42 -11.69 26.08 9.39
N HIS A 43 -12.72 26.39 8.61
CA HIS A 43 -13.52 27.60 8.85
C HIS A 43 -14.20 27.59 10.22
N LYS A 44 -14.77 26.45 10.64
CA LYS A 44 -15.38 26.28 11.97
C LYS A 44 -14.38 26.41 13.11
N LEU A 45 -13.17 25.86 12.94
CA LEU A 45 -12.11 25.95 13.93
C LEU A 45 -11.52 27.37 13.99
N LYS A 46 -11.39 28.06 12.86
CA LYS A 46 -10.94 29.45 12.79
C LYS A 46 -11.91 30.41 13.48
N SER A 47 -13.22 30.17 13.36
CA SER A 47 -14.22 30.96 14.08
C SER A 47 -14.24 30.68 15.59
N ALA A 48 -13.86 29.48 16.04
CA ALA A 48 -13.88 29.09 17.44
C ALA A 48 -12.56 29.41 18.19
N HIS A 49 -11.44 29.47 17.47
CA HIS A 49 -10.10 29.62 18.04
C HIS A 49 -9.28 30.62 17.21
N SER A 50 -9.70 31.89 17.23
CA SER A 50 -9.01 33.01 16.55
C SER A 50 -7.60 33.29 17.11
N ASP A 51 -7.26 32.71 18.25
CA ASP A 51 -6.03 32.96 19.02
C ASP A 51 -4.97 31.84 18.86
N VAL A 52 -5.18 30.94 17.89
CA VAL A 52 -4.30 29.81 17.63
C VAL A 52 -3.69 29.94 16.24
N ASP A 53 -2.43 29.53 16.13
CA ASP A 53 -1.64 29.58 14.91
C ASP A 53 -2.35 28.87 13.74
N ASN A 54 -2.43 29.53 12.58
CA ASN A 54 -3.18 29.03 11.41
C ASN A 54 -2.63 27.68 10.92
N THR A 55 -1.33 27.44 11.08
CA THR A 55 -0.66 26.17 10.72
C THR A 55 -1.16 25.01 11.59
N ILE A 56 -1.35 25.25 12.89
CA ILE A 56 -1.88 24.29 13.86
C ILE A 56 -3.34 23.96 13.56
N LEU A 57 -4.14 24.96 13.25
CA LEU A 57 -5.54 24.80 12.85
C LEU A 57 -5.68 23.99 11.56
N THR A 58 -4.80 24.22 10.59
CA THR A 58 -4.81 23.52 9.29
C THR A 58 -4.49 22.04 9.44
N LEU A 59 -3.49 21.71 10.25
CA LEU A 59 -3.12 20.32 10.50
C LEU A 59 -4.18 19.63 11.39
N SER A 60 -4.77 20.34 12.36
CA SER A 60 -5.87 19.82 13.19
C SER A 60 -7.12 19.52 12.37
N SER A 61 -7.50 20.43 11.47
CA SER A 61 -8.67 20.26 10.61
C SER A 61 -8.52 19.09 9.65
N LEU A 62 -7.31 18.85 9.13
CA LEU A 62 -7.01 17.70 8.28
C LEU A 62 -7.18 16.38 9.03
N ILE A 63 -6.63 16.29 10.25
CA ILE A 63 -6.72 15.07 11.07
C ILE A 63 -8.18 14.76 11.44
N LEU A 64 -8.98 15.79 11.75
CA LEU A 64 -10.40 15.63 12.05
C LEU A 64 -11.22 15.28 10.81
N ALA A 65 -10.90 15.84 9.64
CA ALA A 65 -11.54 15.47 8.39
C ALA A 65 -11.27 14.01 8.04
N ILE A 66 -10.03 13.55 8.22
CA ILE A 66 -9.68 12.13 8.04
C ILE A 66 -10.49 11.26 9.01
N ASP A 67 -10.58 11.61 10.30
CA ASP A 67 -11.36 10.84 11.26
C ASP A 67 -12.85 10.74 10.88
N LYS A 68 -13.41 11.87 10.44
CA LYS A 68 -14.82 11.96 10.07
C LYS A 68 -15.13 11.14 8.81
N VAL A 69 -14.25 11.21 7.81
CA VAL A 69 -14.38 10.41 6.58
C VAL A 69 -14.14 8.93 6.87
N VAL A 70 -13.15 8.58 7.69
CA VAL A 70 -12.90 7.18 8.09
C VAL A 70 -14.09 6.61 8.87
N LYS A 71 -14.71 7.37 9.77
CA LYS A 71 -15.95 6.94 10.44
C LYS A 71 -17.15 6.82 9.51
N LYS A 72 -17.14 7.55 8.39
CA LYS A 72 -18.18 7.48 7.34
C LYS A 72 -17.93 6.35 6.35
N LEU A 73 -16.69 5.88 6.24
CA LEU A 73 -16.30 4.76 5.40
C LEU A 73 -16.49 3.48 6.20
N ASP A 74 -17.56 2.74 5.89
CA ASP A 74 -17.86 1.46 6.53
C ASP A 74 -16.68 0.47 6.51
N ASP A 75 -16.72 -0.52 7.40
CA ASP A 75 -15.75 -1.62 7.51
C ASP A 75 -15.47 -2.32 6.17
N VAL A 76 -16.46 -2.31 5.27
CA VAL A 76 -16.36 -2.81 3.89
C VAL A 76 -15.33 -2.05 3.07
N ASN A 77 -15.31 -0.71 3.15
CA ASN A 77 -14.32 0.12 2.45
C ASN A 77 -12.93 0.00 3.09
N LEU A 78 -12.85 -0.13 4.42
CA LEU A 78 -11.58 -0.42 5.10
C LEU A 78 -10.99 -1.77 4.65
N ASN A 79 -11.83 -2.80 4.50
CA ASN A 79 -11.42 -4.09 3.98
C ASN A 79 -11.03 -4.03 2.51
N ALA A 80 -11.74 -3.25 1.68
CA ALA A 80 -11.38 -3.01 0.28
C ALA A 80 -10.00 -2.32 0.16
N ILE A 81 -9.71 -1.32 1.00
CA ILE A 81 -8.40 -0.64 1.06
C ILE A 81 -7.29 -1.61 1.51
N LYS A 82 -7.56 -2.45 2.53
CA LYS A 82 -6.62 -3.49 2.97
C LYS A 82 -6.34 -4.51 1.85
N LEU A 83 -7.38 -4.97 1.15
CA LEU A 83 -7.28 -5.93 0.04
C LEU A 83 -6.48 -5.34 -1.13
N ARG A 84 -6.76 -4.08 -1.53
CA ARG A 84 -6.01 -3.38 -2.58
C ARG A 84 -4.52 -3.27 -2.24
N ASN A 85 -4.19 -2.99 -0.97
CA ASN A 85 -2.81 -2.90 -0.51
C ASN A 85 -2.09 -4.26 -0.51
N LYS A 86 -2.79 -5.35 -0.15
CA LYS A 86 -2.24 -6.71 -0.27
C LYS A 86 -1.91 -7.06 -1.72
N ASN A 87 -2.81 -6.69 -2.64
CA ASN A 87 -2.63 -6.91 -4.08
C ASN A 87 -1.49 -6.05 -4.68
N ASN A 88 -1.29 -4.82 -4.20
CA ASN A 88 -0.14 -4.01 -4.63
C ASN A 88 1.19 -4.60 -4.14
N LYS A 89 1.27 -5.10 -2.90
CA LYS A 89 2.48 -5.76 -2.40
C LYS A 89 2.82 -7.03 -3.19
N SER A 90 1.83 -7.85 -3.54
CA SER A 90 2.06 -9.03 -4.38
C SER A 90 2.50 -8.67 -5.79
N LYS A 91 1.93 -7.61 -6.39
CA LYS A 91 2.40 -7.06 -7.69
C LYS A 91 3.86 -6.61 -7.66
N ILE A 92 4.27 -5.88 -6.63
CA ILE A 92 5.66 -5.42 -6.48
C ILE A 92 6.61 -6.61 -6.33
N LYS A 93 6.25 -7.63 -5.55
CA LYS A 93 7.06 -8.85 -5.42
C LYS A 93 7.20 -9.60 -6.74
N ARG A 94 6.10 -9.74 -7.49
CA ARG A 94 6.08 -10.35 -8.84
C ARG A 94 6.98 -9.60 -9.81
N GLN A 95 6.89 -8.27 -9.86
CA GLN A 95 7.76 -7.45 -10.71
C GLN A 95 9.25 -7.61 -10.38
N LYS A 96 9.60 -7.70 -9.10
CA LYS A 96 11.00 -7.95 -8.71
C LYS A 96 11.49 -9.32 -9.18
N ILE A 97 10.66 -10.36 -9.10
CA ILE A 97 11.02 -11.70 -9.63
C ILE A 97 11.24 -11.64 -11.14
N LEU A 98 10.38 -10.94 -11.87
CA LEU A 98 10.54 -10.76 -13.31
C LEU A 98 11.85 -10.05 -13.66
N GLY A 99 12.27 -9.06 -12.85
CA GLY A 99 13.58 -8.43 -12.99
C GLY A 99 14.76 -9.40 -12.79
N TYR A 100 14.60 -10.42 -11.95
CA TYR A 100 15.61 -11.46 -11.71
C TYR A 100 15.33 -12.77 -12.45
N TRP A 101 14.51 -12.74 -13.51
CA TRP A 101 14.04 -13.95 -14.17
C TRP A 101 15.18 -14.78 -14.77
N ALA A 102 16.22 -14.14 -15.31
CA ALA A 102 17.39 -14.84 -15.84
C ALA A 102 18.05 -15.73 -14.76
N ILE A 103 18.17 -15.23 -13.53
CA ILE A 103 18.73 -15.97 -12.39
C ILE A 103 17.82 -17.14 -12.02
N VAL A 104 16.50 -16.92 -11.96
CA VAL A 104 15.53 -18.00 -11.70
C VAL A 104 15.66 -19.12 -12.73
N ARG A 105 15.81 -18.76 -14.01
CA ARG A 105 15.93 -19.71 -15.13
C ARG A 105 17.22 -20.52 -15.04
N THR A 106 18.36 -19.88 -14.80
CA THR A 106 19.66 -20.55 -14.60
C THR A 106 19.64 -21.48 -13.39
N LEU A 107 19.12 -21.03 -12.25
CA LEU A 107 19.00 -21.88 -11.04
C LEU A 107 18.11 -23.11 -11.29
N LYS A 108 17.05 -22.96 -12.11
CA LYS A 108 16.13 -24.06 -12.40
C LYS A 108 16.63 -25.03 -13.44
N LEU A 109 17.23 -24.55 -14.54
CA LEU A 109 17.65 -25.37 -15.68
C LEU A 109 19.07 -25.92 -15.52
N GLU A 110 20.02 -25.07 -15.10
CA GLU A 110 21.43 -25.45 -14.99
C GLU A 110 21.71 -26.14 -13.65
N GLN A 111 21.22 -25.56 -12.55
CA GLN A 111 21.45 -26.11 -11.20
C GLN A 111 20.37 -27.09 -10.74
N LYS A 112 19.34 -27.34 -11.56
CA LYS A 112 18.22 -28.27 -11.28
C LYS A 112 17.54 -28.07 -9.91
N MET A 113 17.58 -26.85 -9.37
CA MET A 113 17.05 -26.56 -8.03
C MET A 113 15.51 -26.66 -7.97
N SER A 114 14.98 -26.98 -6.79
CA SER A 114 13.54 -26.92 -6.56
C SER A 114 13.06 -25.48 -6.41
N PHE A 115 11.77 -25.22 -6.64
CA PHE A 115 11.20 -23.88 -6.45
C PHE A 115 11.30 -23.39 -4.98
N ARG A 116 11.42 -24.33 -4.03
CA ARG A 116 11.66 -24.01 -2.62
C ARG A 116 13.08 -23.52 -2.44
N ASP A 117 14.07 -24.19 -3.03
CA ASP A 117 15.48 -23.80 -2.93
C ASP A 117 15.74 -22.46 -3.61
N ILE A 118 15.08 -22.20 -4.75
CA ILE A 118 15.11 -20.90 -5.43
C ILE A 118 14.56 -19.81 -4.51
N ALA A 119 13.41 -20.04 -3.86
CA ALA A 119 12.85 -19.06 -2.92
C ALA A 119 13.80 -18.77 -1.74
N THR A 120 14.46 -19.81 -1.20
CA THR A 120 15.46 -19.67 -0.14
C THR A 120 16.71 -18.93 -0.62
N TYR A 121 17.14 -19.16 -1.87
CA TYR A 121 18.25 -18.45 -2.50
C TYR A 121 17.95 -16.94 -2.60
N PHE A 122 16.76 -16.57 -3.06
CA PHE A 122 16.35 -15.16 -3.12
C PHE A 122 16.23 -14.52 -1.72
N ALA A 123 15.81 -15.28 -0.72
CA ALA A 123 15.80 -14.81 0.66
C ALA A 123 17.22 -14.54 1.19
N LYS A 124 18.18 -15.41 0.88
CA LYS A 124 19.57 -15.34 1.36
C LYS A 124 20.41 -14.30 0.63
N TYR A 125 20.38 -14.27 -0.70
CA TYR A 125 21.28 -13.44 -1.52
C TYR A 125 20.66 -12.10 -1.95
N HIS A 126 19.34 -12.05 -2.12
CA HIS A 126 18.64 -10.83 -2.58
C HIS A 126 17.79 -10.15 -1.50
N LYS A 127 17.84 -10.65 -0.25
CA LYS A 127 17.02 -10.19 0.89
C LYS A 127 15.53 -10.12 0.55
N LEU A 128 15.08 -11.02 -0.33
CA LEU A 128 13.77 -10.91 -0.95
C LEU A 128 12.91 -12.13 -0.59
N GLN A 129 11.98 -11.91 0.34
CA GLN A 129 11.10 -12.93 0.91
C GLN A 129 9.93 -13.23 -0.04
N ILE A 130 10.08 -14.29 -0.84
CA ILE A 130 9.08 -14.82 -1.78
C ILE A 130 8.63 -16.20 -1.32
N SER A 131 7.35 -16.53 -1.51
CA SER A 131 6.87 -17.90 -1.39
C SER A 131 7.17 -18.70 -2.65
N TYR A 132 7.56 -19.96 -2.49
CA TYR A 132 7.80 -20.89 -3.59
C TYR A 132 6.60 -20.95 -4.59
N SER A 133 5.38 -20.74 -4.10
CA SER A 133 4.17 -20.67 -4.92
C SER A 133 4.21 -19.55 -5.95
N THR A 134 4.70 -18.37 -5.59
CA THR A 134 4.80 -17.22 -6.52
C THR A 134 5.84 -17.48 -7.60
N VAL A 135 6.96 -18.14 -7.27
CA VAL A 135 7.97 -18.54 -8.27
C VAL A 135 7.38 -19.56 -9.24
N TYR A 136 6.64 -20.54 -8.72
CA TYR A 136 5.97 -21.57 -9.51
C TYR A 136 4.89 -21.00 -10.43
N GLU A 137 4.06 -20.09 -9.95
CA GLU A 137 3.04 -19.41 -10.76
C GLU A 137 3.68 -18.66 -11.93
N ILE A 138 4.73 -17.88 -11.67
CA ILE A 138 5.46 -17.13 -12.71
C ILE A 138 6.12 -18.09 -13.71
N TRP A 139 6.69 -19.20 -13.23
CA TRP A 139 7.25 -20.24 -14.10
C TRP A 139 6.20 -20.86 -15.02
N ASN A 140 5.05 -21.24 -14.48
CA ASN A 140 3.95 -21.76 -15.30
C ASN A 140 3.43 -20.71 -16.28
N GLU A 141 3.32 -19.45 -15.89
CA GLU A 141 2.88 -18.39 -16.78
C GLU A 141 3.84 -18.17 -17.96
N LEU A 142 5.15 -18.17 -17.72
CA LEU A 142 6.14 -17.88 -18.75
C LEU A 142 6.45 -19.11 -19.62
N GLU A 143 6.69 -20.27 -19.01
CA GLU A 143 7.14 -21.47 -19.73
C GLU A 143 5.96 -22.30 -20.28
N LYS A 144 4.85 -22.49 -19.53
CA LYS A 144 3.70 -23.25 -20.07
C LYS A 144 2.87 -22.47 -21.08
N LYS A 145 2.77 -21.14 -20.98
CA LYS A 145 2.09 -20.34 -22.02
C LYS A 145 3.00 -20.04 -23.20
N GLY A 146 4.31 -19.87 -22.99
CA GLY A 146 5.28 -19.72 -24.07
C GLY A 146 5.31 -20.94 -25.00
N ASN A 147 5.30 -22.16 -24.45
CA ASN A 147 5.32 -23.38 -25.26
C ASN A 147 4.04 -23.61 -26.05
N LYS A 148 2.85 -23.24 -25.52
CA LYS A 148 1.57 -23.36 -26.26
C LYS A 148 1.46 -22.44 -27.48
N ASN A 149 2.21 -21.34 -27.51
CA ASN A 149 2.20 -20.41 -28.65
C ASN A 149 3.22 -20.80 -29.72
N ASN A 150 4.31 -21.48 -29.34
CA ASN A 150 5.30 -22.00 -30.28
C ASN A 150 4.80 -23.26 -31.02
N GLU A 151 3.82 -23.99 -30.49
CA GLU A 151 3.16 -25.10 -31.20
C GLU A 151 2.13 -24.64 -32.24
N LYS A 152 1.58 -23.43 -32.11
CA LYS A 152 0.60 -22.87 -33.05
C LYS A 152 1.20 -22.10 -34.22
N SER A 153 2.51 -21.89 -34.23
CA SER A 153 3.25 -21.18 -35.28
C SER A 153 3.96 -22.13 -36.25
N ASN A 154 3.77 -23.44 -36.08
CA ASN A 154 4.32 -24.48 -36.96
C ASN A 154 3.24 -25.24 -37.76
N PHE A 155 2.08 -24.61 -37.99
CA PHE A 155 1.04 -25.09 -38.92
C PHE A 155 0.59 -23.96 -39.84
#